data_AF-A0A843XBT9-F1
#
_entry.id   AF-A0A843XBT9-F1
#
_cell.length_a   1.000
_cell.length_b   1.000
_cell.length_c   1.000
_cell.angle_alpha   90.00
_cell.angle_beta   90.00
_cell.angle_gamma   90.00
#
_symmetry.space_group_name_H-M   'P 1'
#
loop_
_entity.id
_entity.type
_entity.pdbx_description
1 polymer ?
#
loop_
_entity_poly.entity_id
_entity_poly.type
_entity_poly.pdbx_seq_one_letter_code
_entity_poly.pdbx_strand_id
1 'polypeptide(L)'
;MTLHHDLHAAGYFFNPTIQYKDNVHNDGEVMRGTMTIITRLARTMNERLDAMVEVERYRMKLGIYGGYDMRYAAQRLTPVEWWIQVNYQQAGTNPLTYVTVRVLSQTTSSSTCERN
;
A
#
# COMPACT_ATOMS: atom_id res chain seq x y z
N MET A 1 19.38 -2.58 0.74
CA MET A 1 18.12 -3.31 0.99
C MET A 1 17.93 -4.35 -0.09
N THR A 2 17.39 -5.53 0.25
CA THR A 2 17.10 -6.61 -0.71
C THR A 2 15.65 -6.52 -1.18
N LEU A 3 15.32 -7.10 -2.34
CA LEU A 3 13.93 -7.09 -2.86
C LEU A 3 12.91 -7.64 -1.85
N HIS A 4 13.28 -8.66 -1.08
CA HIS A 4 12.41 -9.24 -0.05
C HIS A 4 12.17 -8.25 1.10
N HIS A 5 13.21 -7.54 1.53
CA HIS A 5 13.10 -6.53 2.57
C HIS A 5 12.25 -5.34 2.10
N ASP A 6 12.48 -4.86 0.87
CA ASP A 6 11.71 -3.76 0.28
C ASP A 6 10.23 -4.13 0.09
N LEU A 7 9.95 -5.38 -0.32
CA LEU A 7 8.59 -5.89 -0.48
C LEU A 7 7.87 -6.01 0.87
N HIS A 8 8.56 -6.49 1.91
CA HIS A 8 8.01 -6.55 3.25
C HIS A 8 7.73 -5.15 3.82
N ALA A 9 8.66 -4.21 3.65
CA ALA A 9 8.47 -2.80 4.01
C ALA A 9 7.26 -2.18 3.29
N ALA A 10 7.14 -2.38 1.98
CA ALA A 10 6.01 -1.90 1.20
C ALA A 10 4.68 -2.54 1.66
N GLY A 11 4.66 -3.85 1.91
CA GLY A 11 3.48 -4.55 2.41
C GLY A 11 3.06 -4.06 3.81
N TYR A 12 4.02 -3.79 4.68
CA TYR A 12 3.78 -3.21 6.00
C TYR A 12 3.19 -1.79 5.89
N PHE A 13 3.76 -0.95 5.01
CA PHE A 13 3.27 0.40 4.76
C PHE A 13 1.85 0.42 4.16
N PHE A 14 1.58 -0.43 3.17
CA PHE A 14 0.28 -0.48 2.48
C PHE A 14 -0.80 -1.23 3.24
N ASN A 15 -0.50 -1.77 4.41
CA ASN A 15 -1.51 -2.41 5.25
C ASN A 15 -2.30 -1.33 6.01
N PRO A 16 -3.57 -1.07 5.67
CA PRO A 16 -4.35 -0.01 6.29
C PRO A 16 -4.61 -0.28 7.77
N THR A 17 -4.76 -1.55 8.18
CA THR A 17 -4.93 -1.89 9.60
C THR A 17 -3.74 -1.43 10.43
N ILE A 18 -2.53 -1.47 9.86
CA ILE A 18 -1.30 -1.03 10.53
C ILE A 18 -1.16 0.50 10.38
N GLN A 19 -1.33 1.05 9.18
CA GLN A 19 -1.23 2.50 8.92
C GLN A 19 -2.15 3.37 9.79
N TYR A 20 -3.35 2.88 10.10
CA TYR A 20 -4.31 3.61 10.91
C TYR A 20 -4.15 3.37 12.43
N LYS A 21 -3.37 2.38 12.85
CA LYS A 21 -3.09 2.07 14.27
C LYS A 21 -1.71 2.57 14.71
N ASP A 22 -0.69 2.31 13.91
CA ASP A 22 0.71 2.60 14.20
C ASP A 22 1.21 3.78 13.35
N ASN A 23 2.23 4.49 13.85
CA ASN A 23 2.88 5.59 13.13
C ASN A 23 3.92 5.10 12.10
N VAL A 24 3.57 4.08 11.31
CA VAL A 24 4.43 3.44 10.30
C VAL A 24 4.98 4.44 9.27
N HIS A 25 4.22 5.50 8.99
CA HIS A 25 4.59 6.55 8.06
C HIS A 25 5.82 7.39 8.46
N ASN A 26 6.32 7.26 9.70
CA ASN A 26 7.50 7.98 10.18
C ASN A 26 8.78 7.17 10.07
N ASP A 27 8.69 5.89 9.72
CA ASP A 27 9.86 5.05 9.50
C ASP A 27 10.45 5.32 8.11
N GLY A 28 11.64 5.94 8.09
CA GLY A 28 12.34 6.28 6.86
C GLY A 28 12.82 5.07 6.06
N GLU A 29 13.05 3.93 6.71
CA GLU A 29 13.42 2.67 6.04
C GLU A 29 12.20 2.03 5.36
N VAL A 30 11.05 2.03 6.04
CA VAL A 30 9.79 1.58 5.46
C VAL A 30 9.41 2.42 4.24
N MET A 31 9.55 3.74 4.33
CA MET A 31 9.25 4.65 3.22
C MET A 31 10.21 4.47 2.04
N ARG A 32 11.51 4.27 2.29
CA ARG A 32 12.49 3.98 1.22
C ARG A 32 12.20 2.66 0.51
N GLY A 33 11.88 1.60 1.26
CA GLY A 33 11.50 0.31 0.68
C GLY A 33 10.23 0.43 -0.18
N THR A 34 9.22 1.13 0.33
CA THR A 34 7.96 1.39 -0.38
C THR A 34 8.18 2.12 -1.71
N MET A 35 8.96 3.21 -1.70
CA MET A 35 9.28 3.97 -2.92
C MET A 35 10.09 3.17 -3.93
N THR A 36 10.98 2.29 -3.46
CA THR A 36 11.74 1.38 -4.31
C THR A 36 10.82 0.40 -5.04
N ILE A 37 9.84 -0.17 -4.33
CA ILE A 37 8.85 -1.09 -4.92
C ILE A 37 7.94 -0.38 -5.93
N ILE A 38 7.42 0.81 -5.61
CA ILE A 38 6.61 1.60 -6.54
C ILE A 38 7.40 1.90 -7.82
N THR A 39 8.64 2.36 -7.67
CA THR A 39 9.52 2.68 -8.81
C THR A 39 9.75 1.46 -9.72
N ARG A 40 9.85 0.26 -9.15
CA ARG A 40 10.04 -0.98 -9.90
C ARG A 40 8.77 -1.49 -10.58
N LEU A 41 7.60 -1.21 -10.00
CA LEU A 41 6.31 -1.74 -10.47
C LEU A 41 5.57 -0.79 -11.41
N ALA A 42 5.87 0.51 -11.37
CA ALA A 42 5.34 1.50 -12.32
C ALA A 42 5.86 1.21 -13.74
N ARG A 43 4.97 1.32 -14.74
CA ARG A 43 5.32 1.06 -16.15
C ARG A 43 5.79 2.33 -16.85
N THR A 44 5.33 3.49 -16.38
CA THR A 44 5.68 4.80 -16.95
C THR A 44 6.11 5.79 -15.87
N MET A 45 6.80 6.87 -16.29
CA MET A 45 7.17 7.95 -15.38
C MET A 45 5.93 8.65 -14.79
N ASN A 46 4.88 8.83 -15.58
CA ASN A 46 3.65 9.47 -15.09
C ASN A 46 2.97 8.61 -14.02
N GLU A 47 2.79 7.31 -14.26
CA GLU A 47 2.25 6.39 -13.24
C GLU A 47 3.08 6.41 -11.96
N ARG A 48 4.41 6.49 -12.08
CA ARG A 48 5.30 6.59 -10.93
C ARG A 48 5.07 7.89 -10.15
N LEU A 49 4.99 9.03 -10.83
CA LEU A 49 4.77 10.33 -10.19
C LEU A 49 3.38 10.39 -9.53
N ASP A 50 2.34 9.93 -10.22
CA ASP A 50 0.98 9.89 -9.67
C ASP A 50 0.90 8.95 -8.46
N ALA A 51 1.56 7.79 -8.52
CA ALA A 51 1.67 6.89 -7.38
C ALA A 51 2.41 7.56 -6.20
N MET A 52 3.51 8.28 -6.43
CA MET A 52 4.24 8.97 -5.37
C MET A 52 3.39 10.04 -4.68
N VAL A 53 2.62 10.83 -5.44
CA VAL A 53 1.68 11.81 -4.89
C VAL A 53 0.62 11.12 -4.05
N GLU A 54 0.04 10.03 -4.57
CA GLU A 54 -1.01 9.30 -3.89
C GLU A 54 -0.52 8.60 -2.61
N VAL A 55 0.76 8.16 -2.57
CA VAL A 55 1.37 7.64 -1.33
C VAL A 55 1.36 8.71 -0.26
N GLU A 56 1.73 9.94 -0.60
CA GLU A 56 1.77 11.02 0.41
C GLU A 56 0.36 11.36 0.89
N ARG A 57 -0.65 11.32 0.01
CA ARG A 57 -2.06 11.48 0.41
C ARG A 57 -2.50 10.37 1.36
N TYR A 58 -2.14 9.11 1.07
CA TYR A 58 -2.45 7.98 1.94
C TYR A 58 -1.75 8.11 3.30
N ARG A 59 -0.45 8.43 3.28
CA ARG A 59 0.40 8.67 4.46
C ARG A 59 -0.17 9.74 5.38
N MET A 60 -0.55 10.87 4.79
CA MET A 60 -1.13 12.02 5.51
C MET A 60 -2.63 11.85 5.80
N LYS A 61 -3.25 10.74 5.36
CA LYS A 61 -4.68 10.45 5.55
C LYS A 61 -5.55 11.56 4.95
N LEU A 62 -5.21 12.03 3.76
CA LEU A 62 -5.92 13.10 3.06
C LEU A 62 -7.05 12.57 2.18
N GLY A 63 -8.09 13.38 1.98
CA GLY A 63 -9.23 13.04 1.14
C GLY A 63 -9.91 11.74 1.60
N ILE A 64 -10.12 10.81 0.67
CA ILE A 64 -10.79 9.53 0.97
C ILE A 64 -10.06 8.73 2.06
N TYR A 65 -8.73 8.87 2.18
CA TYR A 65 -7.93 8.12 3.14
C TYR A 65 -8.14 8.59 4.58
N GLY A 66 -8.61 9.82 4.77
CA GLY A 66 -8.98 10.36 6.09
C GLY A 66 -10.44 10.11 6.45
N GLY A 67 -11.27 9.74 5.47
CA GLY A 67 -12.70 9.55 5.64
C GLY A 67 -13.03 8.52 6.71
N TYR A 68 -14.04 8.81 7.52
CA TYR A 68 -14.50 7.92 8.59
C TYR A 68 -14.80 6.51 8.06
N ASP A 69 -15.51 6.41 6.94
CA ASP A 69 -15.89 5.14 6.34
C ASP A 69 -14.67 4.31 5.93
N MET A 70 -13.66 4.94 5.31
CA MET A 70 -12.44 4.25 4.89
C MET A 70 -11.60 3.81 6.10
N ARG A 71 -11.53 4.62 7.16
CA ARG A 71 -10.85 4.25 8.41
C ARG A 71 -11.56 3.11 9.12
N TYR A 72 -12.89 3.09 9.10
CA TYR A 72 -13.69 2.00 9.66
C TYR A 72 -13.54 0.72 8.83
N ALA A 73 -13.57 0.84 7.50
CA ALA A 73 -13.35 -0.27 6.58
C ALA A 73 -11.97 -0.92 6.77
N ALA A 74 -10.93 -0.13 7.09
CA ALA A 74 -9.57 -0.64 7.35
C ALA A 74 -9.47 -1.61 8.53
N GLN A 75 -10.46 -1.60 9.43
CA GLN A 75 -10.53 -2.49 10.59
C GLN A 75 -11.32 -3.77 10.33
N ARG A 76 -12.09 -3.83 9.22
CA ARG A 76 -13.04 -4.92 8.93
C ARG A 76 -12.68 -5.70 7.67
N LEU A 77 -12.03 -5.03 6.71
CA LEU A 77 -11.62 -5.62 5.44
C LEU A 77 -10.19 -6.12 5.51
N THR A 78 -9.86 -7.12 4.70
CA THR A 78 -8.46 -7.45 4.44
C THR A 78 -7.77 -6.27 3.73
N PRO A 79 -6.43 -6.14 3.84
CA PRO A 79 -5.70 -5.08 3.15
C PRO A 79 -6.00 -5.01 1.65
N VAL A 80 -6.11 -6.17 0.98
CA VAL A 80 -6.41 -6.25 -0.45
C VAL A 80 -7.83 -5.72 -0.76
N GLU A 81 -8.84 -6.17 -0.01
CA GLU A 81 -10.22 -5.72 -0.19
C GLU A 81 -10.37 -4.21 0.07
N TRP A 82 -9.64 -3.68 1.04
CA TRP A 82 -9.66 -2.25 1.33
C TRP A 82 -9.11 -1.41 0.16
N TRP A 83 -8.01 -1.84 -0.45
CA TRP A 83 -7.48 -1.18 -1.65
C TRP A 83 -8.42 -1.31 -2.86
N ILE A 84 -9.15 -2.42 -2.98
CA ILE A 84 -10.19 -2.56 -4.00
C ILE A 84 -11.32 -1.54 -3.76
N GLN A 85 -11.75 -1.31 -2.52
CA GLN A 85 -12.75 -0.28 -2.19
C GLN A 85 -12.26 1.13 -2.54
N VAL A 86 -11.00 1.45 -2.20
CA VAL A 86 -10.36 2.70 -2.62
C VAL A 86 -10.41 2.87 -4.14
N ASN A 87 -10.14 1.80 -4.89
CA ASN A 87 -10.20 1.83 -6.34
C ASN A 87 -11.60 2.19 -6.84
N TYR A 88 -12.64 1.56 -6.30
CA TYR A 88 -14.03 1.83 -6.68
C TYR A 88 -14.45 3.27 -6.36
N GLN A 89 -14.09 3.77 -5.18
CA GLN A 89 -14.38 5.15 -4.76
C GLN A 89 -13.70 6.19 -5.65
N GLN A 90 -12.57 5.84 -6.28
CA GLN A 90 -11.85 6.68 -7.25
C GLN A 90 -12.13 6.29 -8.70
N ALA A 91 -13.26 5.64 -8.99
CA ALA A 91 -13.67 5.25 -10.35
C ALA A 91 -12.61 4.46 -11.13
N GLY A 92 -11.78 3.67 -10.44
CA GLY A 92 -10.73 2.86 -11.03
C GLY A 92 -9.49 3.62 -11.48
N THR A 93 -9.36 4.89 -11.09
CA THR A 93 -8.26 5.77 -11.54
C THR A 93 -7.10 5.88 -10.54
N ASN A 94 -7.16 5.13 -9.43
CA ASN A 94 -6.11 5.19 -8.42
C ASN A 94 -4.82 4.50 -8.93
N PRO A 95 -3.68 5.21 -9.02
CA PRO A 95 -2.42 4.66 -9.52
C PRO A 95 -1.79 3.63 -8.56
N LEU A 96 -2.12 3.66 -7.27
CA LEU A 96 -1.59 2.75 -6.26
C LEU A 96 -2.27 1.40 -6.23
N THR A 97 -3.55 1.28 -6.58
CA THR A 97 -4.32 0.05 -6.35
C THR A 97 -3.75 -1.16 -7.08
N TYR A 98 -3.16 -0.96 -8.27
CA TYR A 98 -2.42 -2.03 -8.95
C TYR A 98 -1.17 -2.47 -8.17
N VAL A 99 -0.36 -1.50 -7.73
CA VAL A 99 0.88 -1.75 -7.00
C VAL A 99 0.59 -2.42 -5.64
N THR A 100 -0.39 -1.91 -4.91
CA THR A 100 -0.71 -2.36 -3.55
C THR A 100 -1.33 -3.76 -3.57
N VAL A 101 -2.26 -4.05 -4.48
CA VAL A 101 -2.83 -5.41 -4.63
C VAL A 101 -1.74 -6.42 -4.96
N ARG A 102 -0.80 -6.07 -5.85
CA ARG A 102 0.31 -6.95 -6.22
C ARG A 102 1.28 -7.19 -5.06
N VAL A 103 1.67 -6.14 -4.35
CA VAL A 103 2.55 -6.24 -3.18
C VAL A 103 1.91 -7.07 -2.08
N LEU A 104 0.66 -6.76 -1.73
CA LEU A 104 -0.07 -7.44 -0.65
C LEU A 104 -0.35 -8.92 -0.97
N SER A 105 -0.59 -9.26 -2.24
CA SER A 105 -0.76 -10.66 -2.66
C SER A 105 0.55 -11.45 -2.57
N GLN A 106 1.70 -10.81 -2.79
CA GLN A 106 3.01 -11.47 -2.71
C GLN A 106 3.50 -11.62 -1.27
N THR A 107 3.23 -10.64 -0.40
CA THR A 107 3.58 -10.76 1.03
C THR A 107 2.70 -11.78 1.74
N THR A 108 1.42 -11.90 1.38
CA THR A 108 0.54 -12.95 1.92
C THR A 108 0.87 -14.35 1.39
N SER A 109 1.38 -14.48 0.16
CA SER A 109 1.83 -15.77 -0.38
C SER A 109 3.16 -16.26 0.23
N SER A 110 3.98 -15.36 0.78
CA SER A 110 5.25 -15.73 1.43
C SER A 110 5.05 -16.40 2.80
N SER A 111 3.83 -16.41 3.33
CA SER A 111 3.47 -17.08 4.59
C SER A 111 3.08 -18.56 4.41
N THR A 112 3.04 -19.08 3.18
CA THR A 112 2.55 -20.44 2.86
C THR A 112 3.61 -21.30 2.19
N CYS A 113 4.87 -21.25 2.66
CA CYS A 113 5.92 -22.17 2.20
C CYS A 113 6.78 -22.72 3.34
N GLU A 114 6.17 -23.02 4.48
CA GLU A 114 6.77 -23.86 5.51
C GLU A 114 5.89 -25.08 5.80
N ARG A 115 5.86 -26.01 4.85
CA ARG A 115 5.63 -27.44 5.14
C ARG A 115 5.92 -28.27 3.89
N ASN A 116 7.11 -28.87 3.88
CA ASN A 116 7.40 -30.22 3.41
C ASN A 116 8.69 -30.69 4.09
#